data_AF-A0A0C9Y1K2-F1
#
_entry.id   AF-A0A0C9Y1K2-F1
#
_cell.length_a   1.000
_cell.length_b   1.000
_cell.length_c   1.000
_cell.angle_alpha   90.00
_cell.angle_beta   90.00
_cell.angle_gamma   90.00
#
_symmetry.space_group_name_H-M   'P 1'
#
loop_
_entity.id
_entity.type
_entity.pdbx_description
1 polymer ?
#
loop_
_entity_poly.entity_id
_entity_poly.type
_entity_poly.pdbx_seq_one_letter_code
_entity_poly.pdbx_strand_id
1 'polypeptide(L)'
;MPCSFGDFHSYEPGDAMGSLSGARAELAHLQRRELRLLQELSDVRKALAAQKVMLDELVEASAVPYVDRLPNELLAEIFLLLRDEQRRLVRVSRRWRAVVFDTGRMWSEIDMQCDSLTMRKSYLKRSREAPLTLTIKYVIPEPDFFLPHANRWHTLNVFGSTEVTLSMIPR
;
A
#
# COMPACT_ATOMS: atom_id res chain seq x y z
N MET A 1 -65.25 26.38 -87.30
CA MET A 1 -63.91 26.44 -86.69
C MET A 1 -64.05 26.05 -85.23
N PRO A 2 -63.47 24.92 -84.77
CA PRO A 2 -63.48 24.50 -83.37
C PRO A 2 -62.07 24.48 -82.73
N CYS A 3 -62.03 24.22 -81.42
CA CYS A 3 -60.88 23.83 -80.56
C CYS A 3 -60.10 25.02 -79.91
N SER A 4 -59.68 25.01 -78.65
CA SER A 4 -59.47 23.91 -77.68
C SER A 4 -59.75 24.34 -76.24
N PHE A 5 -60.36 23.41 -75.50
CA PHE A 5 -60.48 23.39 -74.05
C PHE A 5 -59.15 22.88 -73.47
N GLY A 6 -58.61 23.55 -72.45
CA GLY A 6 -57.36 23.15 -71.79
C GLY A 6 -57.54 21.92 -70.90
N ASP A 7 -56.61 20.99 -71.00
CA ASP A 7 -56.50 19.78 -70.20
C ASP A 7 -56.28 20.07 -68.72
N PHE A 8 -57.18 19.54 -67.88
CA PHE A 8 -56.96 19.38 -66.44
C PHE A 8 -56.19 18.07 -66.21
N HIS A 9 -54.90 18.18 -65.89
CA HIS A 9 -54.16 17.05 -65.31
C HIS A 9 -54.72 16.73 -63.92
N SER A 10 -55.29 15.53 -63.79
CA SER A 10 -55.75 14.96 -62.53
C SER A 10 -54.56 14.41 -61.74
N TYR A 11 -54.43 14.87 -60.50
CA TYR A 11 -53.43 14.41 -59.53
C TYR A 11 -54.00 13.18 -58.81
N GLU A 12 -53.37 12.01 -59.00
CA GLU A 12 -53.77 10.74 -58.40
C GLU A 12 -53.44 10.70 -56.88
N PRO A 13 -54.40 10.44 -55.97
CA PRO A 13 -54.18 10.46 -54.51
C PRO A 13 -53.55 9.18 -53.92
N GLY A 14 -53.24 8.16 -54.74
CA GLY A 14 -52.85 6.82 -54.29
C GLY A 14 -51.49 6.72 -53.58
N ASP A 15 -50.57 7.65 -53.86
CA ASP A 15 -49.18 7.59 -53.38
C ASP A 15 -49.02 8.12 -51.92
N ALA A 16 -49.87 9.07 -51.53
CA ALA A 16 -49.85 9.67 -50.19
C ALA A 16 -50.28 8.71 -49.08
N MET A 17 -51.18 7.77 -49.38
CA MET A 17 -51.77 6.85 -48.38
C MET A 17 -50.83 5.68 -48.06
N GLY A 18 -50.03 5.23 -49.03
CA GLY A 18 -48.93 4.27 -48.83
C GLY A 18 -47.80 4.87 -47.97
N SER A 19 -47.43 6.13 -48.21
CA SER A 19 -46.43 6.86 -47.43
C SER A 19 -46.83 7.03 -45.95
N LEU A 20 -48.10 7.35 -45.68
CA LEU A 20 -48.61 7.57 -44.33
C LEU A 20 -48.71 6.27 -43.50
N SER A 21 -49.06 5.16 -44.16
CA SER A 21 -49.05 3.83 -43.52
C SER A 21 -47.63 3.33 -43.22
N GLY A 22 -46.68 3.58 -44.13
CA GLY A 22 -45.26 3.28 -43.91
C GLY A 22 -44.66 4.08 -42.75
N ALA A 23 -44.92 5.38 -42.68
CA ALA A 23 -44.45 6.23 -41.58
C ALA A 23 -44.99 5.79 -40.21
N ARG A 24 -46.25 5.32 -40.15
CA ARG A 24 -46.85 4.77 -38.91
C ARG A 24 -46.22 3.43 -38.50
N ALA A 25 -45.92 2.56 -39.47
CA ALA A 25 -45.26 1.30 -39.20
C ALA A 25 -43.84 1.52 -38.65
N GLU A 26 -43.12 2.49 -39.21
CA GLU A 26 -41.78 2.87 -38.76
C GLU A 26 -41.81 3.49 -37.35
N LEU A 27 -42.77 4.38 -37.07
CA LEU A 27 -42.96 4.92 -35.73
C LEU A 27 -43.20 3.80 -34.70
N ALA A 28 -44.08 2.84 -35.00
CA ALA A 28 -44.34 1.71 -34.13
C ALA A 28 -43.10 0.79 -33.96
N HIS A 29 -42.26 0.68 -34.98
CA HIS A 29 -40.98 -0.02 -34.88
C HIS A 29 -40.02 0.69 -33.92
N LEU A 30 -39.83 2.00 -34.08
CA LEU A 30 -38.95 2.79 -33.22
C LEU A 30 -39.42 2.81 -31.76
N GLN A 31 -40.72 2.94 -31.51
CA GLN A 31 -41.28 2.90 -30.16
C GLN A 31 -41.01 1.55 -29.45
N ARG A 32 -41.13 0.43 -30.18
CA ARG A 32 -40.77 -0.89 -29.62
C ARG A 32 -39.27 -0.99 -29.31
N ARG A 33 -38.43 -0.40 -30.16
CA ARG A 33 -36.99 -0.37 -29.95
C ARG A 33 -36.60 0.49 -28.76
N GLU A 34 -37.23 1.65 -28.58
CA GLU A 34 -37.07 2.50 -27.41
C GLU A 34 -37.39 1.74 -26.12
N LEU A 35 -38.54 1.08 -26.06
CA LEU A 35 -38.92 0.25 -24.91
C LEU A 35 -37.89 -0.87 -24.62
N ARG A 36 -37.38 -1.54 -25.67
CA ARG A 36 -36.35 -2.56 -25.51
C ARG A 36 -35.05 -1.98 -24.94
N LEU A 37 -34.59 -0.84 -25.45
CA LEU A 37 -33.37 -0.19 -24.98
C LEU A 37 -33.49 0.27 -23.52
N LEU A 38 -34.66 0.79 -23.14
CA LEU A 38 -34.93 1.18 -21.74
C LEU A 38 -34.88 -0.04 -20.80
N GLN A 39 -35.40 -1.18 -21.25
CA GLN A 39 -35.31 -2.43 -20.50
C GLN A 39 -33.87 -2.90 -20.34
N GLU A 40 -33.09 -2.94 -21.43
CA GLU A 40 -31.67 -3.32 -21.39
C GLU A 40 -30.87 -2.41 -20.46
N LEU A 41 -31.10 -1.09 -20.53
CA LEU A 41 -30.42 -0.12 -19.67
C LEU A 41 -30.77 -0.33 -18.19
N SER A 42 -32.04 -0.63 -17.88
CA SER A 42 -32.48 -0.99 -16.54
C SER A 42 -31.74 -2.23 -16.00
N ASP A 43 -31.63 -3.27 -16.82
CA ASP A 43 -30.98 -4.51 -16.42
C ASP A 43 -29.46 -4.34 -16.25
N VAL A 44 -28.81 -3.56 -17.11
CA VAL A 44 -27.40 -3.16 -16.94
C VAL A 44 -27.19 -2.38 -15.65
N ARG A 45 -28.10 -1.45 -15.29
CA ARG A 45 -28.00 -0.70 -14.03
C ARG A 45 -28.12 -1.61 -12.81
N LYS A 46 -29.00 -2.61 -12.84
CA LYS A 46 -29.10 -3.61 -11.77
C LYS A 46 -27.83 -4.44 -11.65
N ALA A 47 -27.29 -4.90 -12.77
CA ALA A 47 -26.04 -5.67 -12.79
C ALA A 47 -24.86 -4.84 -12.25
N LEU A 48 -24.77 -3.57 -12.63
CA LEU A 48 -23.76 -2.65 -12.13
C LEU A 48 -23.91 -2.40 -10.62
N ALA A 49 -25.15 -2.26 -10.11
CA ALA A 49 -25.39 -2.15 -8.68
C ALA A 49 -24.95 -3.42 -7.92
N ALA A 50 -25.26 -4.60 -8.45
CA ALA A 50 -24.82 -5.87 -7.86
C ALA A 50 -23.29 -6.01 -7.85
N GLN A 51 -22.62 -5.61 -8.94
CA GLN A 51 -21.16 -5.60 -9.00
C GLN A 51 -20.53 -4.64 -8.00
N LYS A 52 -21.11 -3.45 -7.80
CA LYS A 52 -20.63 -2.50 -6.78
C LYS A 52 -20.69 -3.08 -5.38
N VAL A 53 -21.82 -3.70 -5.01
CA VAL A 53 -21.96 -4.36 -3.71
C VAL A 53 -20.90 -5.44 -3.51
N MET A 54 -20.69 -6.31 -4.51
CA MET A 54 -19.66 -7.34 -4.46
C MET A 54 -18.26 -6.74 -4.28
N LEU A 55 -17.96 -5.65 -4.99
CA LEU A 55 -16.66 -4.97 -4.88
C LEU A 55 -16.48 -4.35 -3.49
N ASP A 56 -17.51 -3.72 -2.95
CA ASP A 56 -17.50 -3.14 -1.61
C ASP A 56 -17.28 -4.23 -0.55
N GLU A 57 -17.92 -5.40 -0.67
CA GLU A 57 -17.70 -6.56 0.20
C GLU A 57 -16.26 -7.09 0.11
N LEU A 58 -15.68 -7.16 -1.09
CA LEU A 58 -14.28 -7.57 -1.29
C LEU A 58 -13.29 -6.55 -0.68
N VAL A 59 -13.59 -5.26 -0.81
CA VAL A 59 -12.80 -4.19 -0.20
C VAL A 59 -12.88 -4.27 1.32
N GLU A 60 -14.07 -4.46 1.90
CA GLU A 60 -14.25 -4.66 3.34
C GLU A 60 -13.55 -5.93 3.85
N ALA A 61 -13.65 -7.05 3.13
CA ALA A 61 -12.95 -8.30 3.48
C ALA A 61 -11.42 -8.16 3.41
N SER A 62 -10.92 -7.26 2.55
CA SER A 62 -9.50 -6.94 2.42
C SER A 62 -9.06 -5.72 3.25
N ALA A 63 -9.97 -5.06 3.97
CA ALA A 63 -9.74 -3.78 4.63
C ALA A 63 -8.69 -3.83 5.76
N VAL A 64 -8.32 -5.02 6.24
CA VAL A 64 -7.17 -5.18 7.13
C VAL A 64 -5.94 -5.54 6.28
N PRO A 65 -4.98 -4.61 6.10
CA PRO A 65 -3.73 -4.88 5.41
C PRO A 65 -3.08 -6.14 5.99
N TYR A 66 -2.49 -6.98 5.14
CA TYR A 66 -1.85 -8.24 5.58
C TYR A 66 -0.84 -8.03 6.71
N VAL A 67 -0.13 -6.90 6.68
CA VAL A 67 0.82 -6.47 7.71
C VAL A 67 0.16 -6.29 9.07
N ASP A 68 -1.10 -5.85 9.11
CA ASP A 68 -1.83 -5.65 10.36
C ASP A 68 -2.35 -6.96 10.96
N ARG A 69 -2.30 -8.07 10.21
CA ARG A 69 -2.65 -9.41 10.70
C ARG A 69 -1.48 -10.15 11.32
N LEU A 70 -0.23 -9.73 11.06
CA LEU A 70 0.94 -10.41 11.65
C LEU A 70 1.00 -10.17 13.15
N PRO A 71 1.27 -11.18 14.00
CA PRO A 71 1.62 -10.97 15.40
C PRO A 71 2.85 -10.06 15.56
N ASN A 72 2.94 -9.36 16.69
CA ASN A 72 4.05 -8.42 16.94
C ASN A 72 5.41 -9.14 17.02
N GLU A 73 5.41 -10.40 17.42
CA GLU A 73 6.59 -11.27 17.48
C GLU A 73 7.16 -11.50 16.09
N LEU A 74 6.31 -11.79 15.10
CA LEU A 74 6.75 -11.98 13.71
C LEU A 74 7.20 -10.67 13.07
N LEU A 75 6.50 -9.56 13.38
CA LEU A 75 6.95 -8.24 12.94
C LEU A 75 8.33 -7.88 13.53
N ALA A 76 8.57 -8.20 14.79
CA ALA A 76 9.87 -7.99 15.42
C ALA A 76 10.97 -8.79 14.73
N GLU A 77 10.74 -10.07 14.44
CA GLU A 77 11.71 -10.91 13.70
C GLU A 77 12.00 -10.37 12.29
N ILE A 78 10.98 -9.93 11.56
CA ILE A 78 11.16 -9.30 10.24
C ILE A 78 12.00 -8.03 10.36
N PHE A 79 11.71 -7.19 11.35
CA PHE A 79 12.46 -5.94 11.57
C PHE A 79 13.91 -6.20 11.97
N LEU A 80 14.22 -7.34 12.62
CA LEU A 80 15.59 -7.69 13.02
C LEU A 80 16.47 -8.01 11.80
N LEU A 81 15.86 -8.33 10.66
CA LEU A 81 16.53 -8.47 9.37
C LEU A 81 16.76 -7.12 8.67
N LEU A 82 16.07 -6.06 9.10
CA LEU A 82 16.07 -4.72 8.50
C LEU A 82 16.75 -3.69 9.41
N ARG A 83 17.85 -4.08 10.08
CA ARG A 83 18.47 -3.27 11.15
C ARG A 83 18.85 -1.85 10.73
N ASP A 84 19.35 -1.68 9.52
CA ASP A 84 19.75 -0.36 9.01
C ASP A 84 18.56 0.59 8.77
N GLU A 85 17.36 0.03 8.70
CA GLU A 85 16.13 0.75 8.36
C GLU A 85 15.26 1.06 9.58
N GLN A 86 15.73 0.78 10.81
CA GLN A 86 14.99 1.03 12.06
C GLN A 86 14.38 2.43 12.13
N ARG A 87 15.11 3.46 11.68
CA ARG A 87 14.62 4.85 11.64
C ARG A 87 13.46 5.05 10.66
N ARG A 88 13.41 4.28 9.57
CA ARG A 88 12.28 4.29 8.63
C ARG A 88 11.10 3.50 9.20
N LEU A 89 11.36 2.35 9.83
CA LEU A 89 10.33 1.50 10.45
C LEU A 89 9.49 2.26 11.50
N VAL A 90 10.12 3.06 12.37
CA VAL A 90 9.40 3.85 13.39
C VAL A 90 8.49 4.94 12.83
N ARG A 91 8.62 5.27 11.52
CA ARG A 91 7.81 6.29 10.84
C ARG A 91 6.58 5.72 10.13
N VAL A 92 6.51 4.41 9.92
CA VAL A 92 5.43 3.76 9.15
C VAL A 92 4.08 3.86 9.87
N SER A 93 4.00 3.35 11.11
CA SER A 93 2.77 3.38 11.89
C SER A 93 3.05 3.42 13.39
N ARG A 94 2.02 3.73 14.20
CA ARG A 94 2.14 3.69 15.66
C ARG A 94 2.50 2.29 16.16
N ARG A 95 1.94 1.26 15.52
CA ARG A 95 2.19 -0.14 15.84
C ARG A 95 3.64 -0.53 15.56
N TRP A 96 4.14 -0.23 14.36
CA TRP A 96 5.51 -0.55 13.97
C TRP A 96 6.52 0.14 14.91
N ARG A 97 6.24 1.41 15.24
CA ARG A 97 7.02 2.14 16.22
C ARG A 97 7.04 1.47 17.59
N ALA A 98 5.89 1.00 18.08
CA ALA A 98 5.81 0.28 19.36
C ALA A 98 6.65 -1.00 19.32
N VAL A 99 6.48 -1.84 18.28
CA VAL A 99 7.24 -3.08 18.11
C VAL A 99 8.76 -2.82 18.09
N VAL A 100 9.21 -1.81 17.35
CA VAL A 100 10.63 -1.45 17.28
C VAL A 100 11.16 -0.99 18.65
N PHE A 101 10.40 -0.19 19.41
CA PHE A 101 10.84 0.27 20.73
C PHE A 101 10.75 -0.78 21.83
N ASP A 102 9.83 -1.73 21.73
CA ASP A 102 9.67 -2.80 22.71
C ASP A 102 10.63 -3.97 22.47
N THR A 103 11.12 -4.14 21.25
CA THR A 103 12.08 -5.17 20.91
C THR A 103 13.50 -4.74 21.29
N GLY A 104 13.93 -5.05 22.51
CA GLY A 104 15.26 -4.68 23.02
C GLY A 104 16.42 -5.15 22.14
N ARG A 105 16.28 -6.29 21.46
CA ARG A 105 17.29 -6.84 20.53
C ARG A 105 17.58 -5.93 19.31
N MET A 106 16.67 -5.02 18.95
CA MET A 106 16.93 -4.01 17.91
C MET A 106 18.04 -3.04 18.30
N TRP A 107 18.17 -2.78 19.60
CA TRP A 107 19.02 -1.74 20.17
C TRP A 107 20.26 -2.32 20.83
N SER A 108 20.47 -3.63 20.73
CA SER A 108 21.56 -4.33 21.39
C SER A 108 22.85 -4.37 20.57
N GLU A 109 22.81 -3.91 19.32
CA GLU A 109 23.99 -3.75 18.47
C GLU A 109 24.43 -2.28 18.47
N ILE A 110 25.67 -2.03 18.90
CA ILE A 110 26.20 -0.67 19.09
C ILE A 110 27.54 -0.57 18.36
N ASP A 111 27.65 0.38 17.43
CA ASP A 111 28.88 0.71 16.73
C ASP A 111 29.55 1.92 17.39
N MET A 112 30.72 1.70 18.00
CA MET A 112 31.43 2.74 18.74
C MET A 112 31.94 3.89 17.89
N GLN A 113 32.11 3.65 16.58
CA GLN A 113 32.64 4.63 15.64
C GLN A 113 31.50 5.43 14.97
N CYS A 114 30.45 4.74 14.53
CA CYS A 114 29.35 5.35 13.79
C CYS A 114 28.30 6.00 14.72
N ASP A 115 28.10 5.45 15.93
CA ASP A 115 27.07 5.94 16.84
C ASP A 115 27.59 7.07 17.74
N SER A 116 26.88 8.21 17.73
CA SER A 116 27.16 9.29 18.66
C SER A 116 26.91 8.84 20.11
N LEU A 117 27.58 9.48 21.09
CA LEU A 117 27.39 9.18 22.51
C LEU A 117 25.91 9.18 22.93
N THR A 118 25.11 10.11 22.39
CA THR A 118 23.67 10.21 22.66
C THR A 118 22.89 9.01 22.10
N MET A 119 23.26 8.52 20.91
CA MET A 119 22.68 7.31 20.34
C MET A 119 23.05 6.09 21.16
N ARG A 120 24.33 5.94 21.53
CA ARG A 120 24.82 4.86 22.39
C ARG A 120 24.09 4.78 23.72
N LYS A 121 23.89 5.92 24.40
CA LYS A 121 23.05 6.03 25.62
C LYS A 121 21.62 5.56 25.40
N SER A 122 21.03 5.98 24.28
CA SER A 122 19.65 5.62 23.93
C SER A 122 19.53 4.12 23.63
N TYR A 123 20.52 3.54 22.94
CA TYR A 123 20.55 2.13 22.56
C TYR A 123 20.71 1.25 23.81
N LEU A 124 21.64 1.59 24.70
CA LEU A 124 21.79 0.90 25.98
C LEU A 124 20.49 0.91 26.79
N LYS A 125 19.85 2.08 26.95
CA LYS A 125 18.57 2.18 27.67
C LYS A 125 17.47 1.35 27.03
N ARG A 126 17.39 1.31 25.71
CA ARG A 126 16.34 0.58 24.96
C ARG A 126 16.61 -0.91 24.85
N SER A 127 17.88 -1.33 24.91
CA SER A 127 18.27 -2.74 24.88
C SER A 127 17.80 -3.52 26.12
N ARG A 128 17.50 -2.81 27.23
CA ARG A 128 17.00 -3.37 28.49
C ARG A 128 17.91 -4.44 29.07
N GLU A 129 17.58 -5.73 28.91
CA GLU A 129 18.38 -6.88 29.35
C GLU A 129 18.93 -7.69 28.16
N ALA A 130 18.67 -7.25 26.91
CA ALA A 130 19.08 -7.98 25.72
C ALA A 130 20.62 -8.13 25.65
N PRO A 131 21.14 -9.26 25.17
CA PRO A 131 22.59 -9.46 25.02
C PRO A 131 23.18 -8.46 24.02
N LEU A 132 24.26 -7.78 24.41
CA LEU A 132 24.89 -6.72 23.64
C LEU A 132 25.92 -7.25 22.65
N THR A 133 25.89 -6.69 21.44
CA THR A 133 26.91 -6.83 20.39
C THR A 133 27.59 -5.49 20.22
N LEU A 134 28.86 -5.42 20.59
CA LEU A 134 29.65 -4.19 20.54
C LEU A 134 30.66 -4.27 19.40
N THR A 135 30.69 -3.24 18.56
CA THR A 135 31.63 -3.13 17.46
C THR A 135 32.56 -1.94 17.70
N ILE A 136 33.85 -2.23 17.91
CA ILE A 136 34.91 -1.24 18.09
C ILE A 136 35.73 -1.17 16.81
N LYS A 137 35.82 0.01 16.21
CA LYS A 137 36.60 0.27 14.99
C LYS A 137 37.50 1.48 15.20
N TYR A 138 38.82 1.30 15.10
CA TYR A 138 39.85 2.36 15.06
C TYR A 138 39.88 3.39 16.22
N VAL A 139 38.97 3.32 17.19
CA VAL A 139 38.81 4.28 18.29
C VAL A 139 38.79 3.53 19.61
N ILE A 140 39.51 4.03 20.61
CA ILE A 140 39.45 3.54 21.99
C ILE A 140 38.13 4.05 22.61
N PRO A 141 37.14 3.18 22.89
CA PRO A 141 35.93 3.63 23.55
C PRO A 141 36.27 4.03 24.98
N GLU A 142 35.54 5.01 25.54
CA GLU A 142 35.57 5.28 26.97
C GLU A 142 35.09 4.02 27.72
N PRO A 143 35.98 3.27 28.38
CA PRO A 143 35.65 1.97 28.94
C PRO A 143 34.58 2.09 30.03
N ASP A 144 34.65 3.16 30.82
CA ASP A 144 33.73 3.46 31.93
C ASP A 144 32.25 3.53 31.52
N PHE A 145 31.98 3.79 30.24
CA PHE A 145 30.61 3.91 29.75
C PHE A 145 29.91 2.56 29.54
N PHE A 146 30.65 1.52 29.12
CA PHE A 146 30.07 0.20 28.82
C PHE A 146 30.37 -0.86 29.86
N LEU A 147 31.42 -0.66 30.67
CA LEU A 147 31.79 -1.57 31.75
C LEU A 147 30.64 -1.86 32.73
N PRO A 148 29.76 -0.91 33.11
CA PRO A 148 28.60 -1.19 33.94
C PRO A 148 27.62 -2.20 33.34
N HIS A 149 27.70 -2.46 32.04
CA HIS A 149 26.85 -3.40 31.30
C HIS A 149 27.60 -4.64 30.82
N ALA A 150 28.83 -4.87 31.29
CA ALA A 150 29.70 -5.98 30.88
C ALA A 150 29.05 -7.36 31.07
N ASN A 151 28.19 -7.50 32.08
CA ASN A 151 27.44 -8.72 32.36
C ASN A 151 26.50 -9.16 31.22
N ARG A 152 26.18 -8.27 30.29
CA ARG A 152 25.30 -8.54 29.14
C ARG A 152 26.05 -8.58 27.82
N TRP A 153 27.37 -8.43 27.81
CA TRP A 153 28.15 -8.51 26.59
C TRP A 153 28.14 -9.94 26.07
N HIS A 154 27.67 -10.11 24.84
CA HIS A 154 27.62 -11.41 24.18
C HIS A 154 28.65 -11.51 23.06
N THR A 155 28.85 -10.42 22.33
CA THR A 155 29.78 -10.37 21.20
C THR A 155 30.53 -9.05 21.22
N LEU A 156 31.86 -9.14 21.11
CA LEU A 156 32.74 -7.98 21.00
C LEU A 156 33.56 -8.13 19.72
N ASN A 157 33.27 -7.29 18.73
CA ASN A 157 34.00 -7.24 17.47
C ASN A 157 34.99 -6.09 17.51
N VAL A 158 36.29 -6.41 17.45
CA VAL A 158 37.35 -5.40 17.45
C VAL A 158 38.03 -5.38 16.09
N PHE A 159 37.95 -4.23 15.43
CA PHE A 159 38.57 -3.99 14.13
C PHE A 159 39.60 -2.86 14.26
N GLY A 160 40.81 -3.09 13.77
CA GLY A 160 41.89 -2.11 13.82
C GLY A 160 43.19 -2.68 13.27
N SER A 161 44.24 -1.85 13.28
CA SER A 161 45.60 -2.36 13.13
C SER A 161 46.00 -3.11 14.40
N THR A 162 46.88 -4.09 14.26
CA THR A 162 47.41 -4.90 15.37
C THR A 162 47.96 -4.03 16.51
N GLU A 163 48.57 -2.89 16.18
CA GLU A 163 49.12 -1.93 17.14
C GLU A 163 48.03 -1.28 18.03
N VAL A 164 46.91 -0.86 17.43
CA VAL A 164 45.77 -0.28 18.15
C VAL A 164 45.06 -1.35 18.98
N THR A 165 44.86 -2.55 18.44
CA THR A 165 44.19 -3.66 19.14
C THR A 165 44.97 -4.11 20.38
N LEU A 166 46.30 -4.16 20.31
CA LEU A 166 47.14 -4.56 21.45
C LEU A 166 47.17 -3.52 22.57
N SER A 167 46.97 -2.24 22.25
CA SER A 167 46.88 -1.17 23.27
C SER A 167 45.60 -1.20 24.11
N MET A 168 44.58 -1.97 23.70
CA MET A 168 43.30 -2.10 24.41
C MET A 168 43.29 -3.22 25.45
N ILE A 169 44.30 -4.10 25.47
CA ILE A 169 44.40 -5.20 26.45
C ILE A 169 45.20 -4.69 27.65
N PRO A 170 44.61 -4.61 28.86
CA PRO A 170 45.34 -4.19 30.05
C PRO A 170 46.47 -5.19 30.34
N ARG A 171 47.68 -4.66 30.61
CA ARG A 171 48.83 -5.45 31.08
C ARG A 171 48.69 -5.85 32.53
#